data_AF-A0A497QJR7-F1
#
_entry.id   AF-A0A497QJR7-F1
#
_cell.length_a   1.000
_cell.length_b   1.000
_cell.length_c   1.000
_cell.angle_alpha   90.00
_cell.angle_beta   90.00
_cell.angle_gamma   90.00
#
_symmetry.space_group_name_H-M   'P 1'
#
loop_
_entity.id
_entity.type
_entity.pdbx_description
1 polymer ?
#
loop_
_entity_poly.entity_id
_entity_poly.type
_entity_poly.pdbx_seq_one_letter_code
_entity_poly.pdbx_strand_id
1 'polypeptide(L)'
;MNENLYQLTITSEALKHIRSEGSNKYQDAYALVLADSHAIGGVIVPEIHPIEVIMGNMHFRQIFSPDYRDYGFPVYLDRTMEREGYVPEHMLIDYELTHAGMDLVFKNPDFEN
;
A
#
# COMPACT_ATOMS: atom_id res chain seq x y z
N MET A 1 -10.20 16.03 12.54
CA MET A 1 -9.97 14.94 11.56
C MET A 1 -9.46 13.77 12.38
N ASN A 2 -10.09 12.59 12.29
CA ASN A 2 -9.70 11.43 13.08
C ASN A 2 -8.44 10.81 12.47
N GLU A 3 -7.29 11.04 13.10
CA GLU A 3 -5.96 10.63 12.60
C GLU A 3 -5.69 9.11 12.72
N ASN A 4 -6.66 8.30 13.15
CA ASN A 4 -6.45 6.87 13.49
C ASN A 4 -7.50 5.92 12.87
N LEU A 5 -8.01 6.17 11.67
CA LEU A 5 -8.97 5.24 11.05
C LEU A 5 -8.31 3.93 10.57
N TYR A 6 -7.05 4.00 10.17
CA TYR A 6 -6.37 2.88 9.50
C TYR A 6 -5.22 2.32 10.34
N GLN A 7 -5.04 1.01 10.28
CA GLN A 7 -3.85 0.31 10.76
C GLN A 7 -3.29 -0.56 9.64
N LEU A 8 -1.98 -0.53 9.46
CA LEU A 8 -1.29 -1.30 8.44
C LEU A 8 -0.17 -2.15 9.05
N THR A 9 -0.24 -3.44 8.79
CA THR A 9 0.84 -4.38 9.05
C THR A 9 1.45 -4.80 7.71
N ILE A 10 2.75 -4.64 7.57
CA ILE A 10 3.52 -5.19 6.44
C ILE A 10 4.38 -6.32 7.00
N THR A 11 4.29 -7.53 6.43
CA THR A 11 5.12 -8.64 6.88
C THR A 11 6.61 -8.36 6.64
N SER A 12 7.50 -9.03 7.38
CA SER A 12 8.94 -8.78 7.25
C SER A 12 9.46 -9.06 5.84
N GLU A 13 8.93 -10.07 5.16
CA GLU A 13 9.29 -10.39 3.78
C GLU A 13 8.78 -9.33 2.80
N ALA A 14 7.52 -8.88 2.94
CA ALA A 14 6.98 -7.78 2.15
C ALA A 14 7.75 -6.48 2.35
N LEU A 15 8.08 -6.13 3.59
CA LEU A 15 8.83 -4.92 3.91
C LEU A 15 10.23 -4.95 3.29
N LYS A 16 10.91 -6.11 3.36
CA LYS A 16 12.22 -6.32 2.73
C LYS A 16 12.13 -6.19 1.21
N HIS A 17 11.11 -6.78 0.60
CA HIS A 17 10.87 -6.70 -0.83
C HIS A 17 10.62 -5.24 -1.27
N ILE A 18 9.69 -4.53 -0.63
CA ILE A 18 9.36 -3.14 -0.93
C ILE A 18 10.61 -2.25 -0.84
N ARG A 19 11.39 -2.40 0.23
CA ARG A 19 12.63 -1.63 0.40
C ARG A 19 13.65 -1.93 -0.68
N SER A 20 13.88 -3.22 -0.95
CA SER A 20 14.84 -3.62 -1.98
C SER A 20 14.42 -3.09 -3.35
N GLU A 21 13.15 -3.25 -3.72
CA GLU A 21 12.65 -2.85 -5.03
C GLU A 21 12.59 -1.33 -5.18
N GLY A 22 12.04 -0.62 -4.19
CA GLY A 22 11.94 0.83 -4.21
C GLY A 22 13.32 1.50 -4.28
N SER A 23 14.29 1.03 -3.49
CA SER A 23 15.66 1.58 -3.50
C SER A 23 16.36 1.31 -4.84
N ASN A 24 16.18 0.11 -5.39
CA ASN A 24 16.78 -0.27 -6.68
C ASN A 24 16.19 0.51 -7.86
N LYS A 25 14.88 0.75 -7.88
CA LYS A 25 14.19 1.42 -8.99
C LYS A 25 14.23 2.94 -8.89
N TYR A 26 14.17 3.50 -7.68
CA TYR A 26 13.85 4.91 -7.45
C TYR A 26 14.82 5.66 -6.52
N GLN A 27 15.99 5.08 -6.21
CA GLN A 27 17.07 5.75 -5.45
C GLN A 27 16.56 6.39 -4.14
N ASP A 28 15.80 5.61 -3.36
CA ASP A 28 15.26 5.95 -2.04
C ASP A 28 14.10 6.97 -1.99
N ALA A 29 13.58 7.41 -3.14
CA ALA A 29 12.45 8.33 -3.23
C ALA A 29 11.20 7.65 -3.82
N TYR A 30 10.57 6.77 -3.03
CA TYR A 30 9.39 6.01 -3.45
C TYR A 30 8.29 5.99 -2.39
N ALA A 31 7.09 5.60 -2.82
CA ALA A 31 5.92 5.39 -1.99
C ALA A 31 5.33 4.02 -2.26
N LEU A 32 4.65 3.47 -1.25
CA LEU A 32 3.71 2.36 -1.44
C LEU A 32 2.33 2.95 -1.72
N VAL A 33 1.67 2.49 -2.78
CA VAL A 33 0.34 2.93 -3.19
C VAL A 33 -0.60 1.74 -3.10
N LEU A 34 -1.73 1.94 -2.42
CA LEU A 34 -2.85 1.01 -2.40
C LEU A 34 -3.88 1.52 -3.40
N ALA A 35 -3.99 0.86 -4.55
CA ALA A 35 -4.86 1.25 -5.65
C ALA A 35 -5.69 0.07 -6.16
N ASP A 36 -6.75 0.37 -6.92
CA ASP A 36 -7.55 -0.67 -7.57
C ASP A 36 -6.84 -1.11 -8.85
N SER A 37 -6.58 -2.40 -9.00
CA SER A 37 -5.94 -2.91 -10.22
C SER A 37 -6.88 -2.93 -11.43
N HIS A 38 -8.19 -2.83 -11.23
CA HIS A 38 -9.16 -2.95 -12.31
C HIS A 38 -10.32 -1.95 -12.14
N ALA A 39 -10.79 -1.36 -13.24
CA ALA A 39 -12.01 -0.54 -13.25
C ALA A 39 -13.28 -1.29 -12.80
N ILE A 40 -13.21 -2.60 -12.56
CA ILE A 40 -14.31 -3.49 -12.20
C ILE A 40 -13.77 -4.56 -11.26
N GLY A 41 -13.80 -4.34 -9.94
CA GLY A 41 -13.43 -5.40 -9.00
C GLY A 41 -13.16 -5.01 -7.56
N GLY A 42 -12.78 -3.76 -7.26
CA GLY A 42 -12.49 -3.35 -5.88
C GLY A 42 -11.33 -4.13 -5.26
N VAL A 43 -10.39 -4.62 -6.08
CA VAL A 43 -9.25 -5.42 -5.62
C VAL A 43 -8.10 -4.46 -5.32
N ILE A 44 -7.79 -4.31 -4.04
CA ILE A 44 -6.66 -3.50 -3.60
C ILE A 44 -5.36 -4.20 -3.97
N VAL A 45 -4.52 -3.51 -4.72
CA VAL A 45 -3.18 -3.97 -5.10
C VAL A 45 -2.13 -3.02 -4.52
N PRO A 46 -1.15 -3.53 -3.76
CA PRO A 46 -0.01 -2.75 -3.32
C PRO A 46 0.99 -2.55 -4.47
N GLU A 47 1.31 -1.30 -4.79
CA GLU A 47 2.24 -0.94 -5.86
C GLU A 47 3.33 0.01 -5.36
N ILE A 48 4.54 -0.10 -5.92
CA ILE A 48 5.67 0.77 -5.56
C ILE A 48 5.86 1.81 -6.68
N HIS A 49 5.76 3.09 -6.32
CA HIS A 49 5.86 4.20 -7.28
C HIS A 49 6.89 5.25 -6.83
N PRO A 50 7.51 5.98 -7.77
CA PRO A 50 8.35 7.11 -7.41
C PRO A 50 7.51 8.23 -6.78
N ILE A 51 8.01 8.82 -5.70
CA ILE A 51 7.22 9.79 -4.89
C ILE A 51 6.76 11.00 -5.71
N GLU A 52 7.53 11.42 -6.71
CA GLU A 52 7.25 12.57 -7.58
C GLU A 52 5.97 12.43 -8.42
N VAL A 53 5.54 11.20 -8.74
CA VAL A 53 4.31 10.93 -9.49
C VAL A 53 3.06 11.00 -8.59
N ILE A 54 3.25 10.71 -7.31
CA ILE A 54 2.17 10.59 -6.32
C ILE A 54 1.98 11.90 -5.54
N MET A 55 3.08 12.58 -5.22
CA MET A 55 3.06 13.78 -4.39
C MET A 55 2.33 14.93 -5.10
N GLY A 56 1.26 15.43 -4.47
CA GLY A 56 0.42 16.48 -5.03
C GLY A 56 -0.64 15.99 -6.03
N ASN A 57 -0.66 14.70 -6.35
CA ASN A 57 -1.72 14.11 -7.16
C ASN A 57 -3.01 13.97 -6.31
N MET A 58 -4.09 14.62 -6.76
CA MET A 58 -5.36 14.64 -6.03
C MET A 58 -6.07 13.28 -5.97
N HIS A 59 -5.71 12.32 -6.83
CA HIS A 59 -6.26 10.96 -6.79
C HIS A 59 -5.79 10.15 -5.58
N PHE A 60 -4.66 10.55 -4.98
CA PHE A 60 -4.08 9.84 -3.85
C PHE A 60 -4.19 10.65 -2.55
N ARG A 61 -4.24 9.94 -1.44
CA ARG A 61 -4.17 10.50 -0.09
C ARG A 61 -3.09 9.76 0.67
N GLN A 62 -2.16 10.49 1.29
CA GLN A 62 -1.23 9.88 2.22
C GLN A 62 -2.01 9.41 3.46
N ILE A 63 -1.89 8.12 3.77
CA ILE A 63 -2.53 7.51 4.95
C ILE A 63 -1.51 7.16 6.03
N PHE A 64 -0.26 6.92 5.66
CA PHE A 64 0.85 6.74 6.61
C PHE A 64 2.08 7.52 6.15
N SER A 65 2.72 8.22 7.08
CA SER A 65 3.98 8.92 6.87
C SER A 65 5.17 7.94 6.91
N PRO A 66 6.37 8.33 6.44
CA PRO A 66 7.53 7.44 6.36
C PRO A 66 7.99 6.87 7.71
N ASP A 67 7.71 7.59 8.80
CA ASP A 67 8.00 7.23 10.18
C ASP A 67 6.97 6.26 10.79
N TYR A 68 5.87 5.96 10.08
CA TYR A 68 4.91 4.97 10.55
C TYR A 68 5.58 3.59 10.65
N ARG A 69 5.70 3.10 11.89
CA ARG A 69 6.35 1.82 12.24
C ARG A 69 7.75 1.65 11.62
N ASP A 70 8.46 2.76 11.43
CA ASP A 70 9.79 2.81 10.81
C ASP A 70 9.86 2.15 9.43
N TYR A 71 8.79 2.17 8.63
CA TYR A 71 8.79 1.55 7.30
C TYR A 71 9.78 2.24 6.34
N GLY A 72 9.99 3.54 6.47
CA GLY A 72 10.98 4.31 5.71
C GLY A 72 10.48 4.83 4.36
N PHE A 73 9.19 4.66 4.08
CA PHE A 73 8.50 5.20 2.90
C PHE A 73 7.05 5.55 3.27
N PRO A 74 6.44 6.57 2.65
CA PRO A 74 5.05 6.90 2.88
C PRO A 74 4.13 5.88 2.19
N VAL A 75 2.92 5.73 2.72
CA VAL A 75 1.85 4.92 2.13
C VAL A 75 0.70 5.81 1.70
N TYR A 76 0.28 5.64 0.45
CA TYR A 76 -0.83 6.35 -0.16
C TYR A 76 -1.96 5.40 -0.50
N LEU A 77 -3.17 5.96 -0.53
CA LEU A 77 -4.40 5.28 -0.88
C LEU A 77 -5.09 6.03 -2.01
N ASP A 78 -5.65 5.28 -2.97
CA ASP A 78 -6.57 5.84 -3.96
C ASP A 78 -7.87 6.31 -3.27
N ARG A 79 -8.17 7.60 -3.43
CA ARG A 79 -9.35 8.22 -2.82
C ARG A 79 -10.67 7.65 -3.32
N THR A 80 -10.69 7.10 -4.52
CA THR A 80 -11.87 6.46 -5.11
C THR A 80 -12.27 5.25 -4.27
N MET A 81 -11.30 4.40 -3.94
CA MET A 81 -11.51 3.21 -3.11
C MET A 81 -11.95 3.56 -1.70
N GLU A 82 -11.33 4.59 -1.12
CA GLU A 82 -11.70 5.10 0.20
C GLU A 82 -13.15 5.59 0.21
N ARG A 83 -13.55 6.38 -0.80
CA ARG A 83 -14.91 6.93 -0.91
C ARG A 83 -15.96 5.83 -1.14
N GLU A 84 -15.59 4.78 -1.85
CA GLU A 84 -16.49 3.67 -2.20
C GLU A 84 -16.55 2.60 -1.10
N GLY A 85 -15.77 2.76 -0.02
CA GLY A 85 -15.83 1.89 1.15
C GLY A 85 -15.16 0.53 0.95
N TYR A 86 -14.24 0.42 0.00
CA TYR A 86 -13.50 -0.83 -0.25
C TYR A 86 -12.33 -1.05 0.71
N VAL A 87 -11.92 -0.01 1.45
CA VAL A 87 -10.70 -0.01 2.24
C VAL A 87 -11.02 -0.36 3.70
N PRO A 88 -10.58 -1.52 4.21
CA PRO A 88 -10.81 -1.90 5.60
C PRO A 88 -9.98 -1.06 6.57
N GLU A 89 -10.41 -1.01 7.83
CA GLU A 89 -9.67 -0.32 8.90
C GLU A 89 -8.34 -1.01 9.22
N HIS A 90 -8.33 -2.35 9.24
CA HIS A 90 -7.12 -3.15 9.39
C HIS A 90 -6.66 -3.68 8.04
N MET A 91 -5.39 -3.45 7.73
CA MET A 91 -4.76 -3.86 6.48
C MET A 91 -3.53 -4.71 6.75
N LEU A 92 -3.37 -5.77 5.97
CA LEU A 92 -2.17 -6.60 5.95
C LEU A 92 -1.60 -6.63 4.54
N ILE A 93 -0.31 -6.39 4.41
CA ILE A 93 0.43 -6.59 3.16
C ILE A 93 1.44 -7.70 3.39
N ASP A 94 1.36 -8.71 2.54
CA ASP A 94 2.22 -9.88 2.58
C ASP A 94 2.99 -10.05 1.27
N TYR A 95 4.00 -10.91 1.27
CA TYR A 95 4.77 -11.25 0.08
C TYR A 95 4.81 -12.75 -0.09
N GLU A 96 4.00 -13.25 -1.02
CA GLU A 96 3.71 -14.68 -1.14
C GLU A 96 3.70 -15.14 -2.60
N LEU A 97 3.71 -16.46 -2.77
CA LEU A 97 3.67 -17.08 -4.09
C LEU A 97 2.25 -17.02 -4.66
N THR A 98 2.09 -16.26 -5.73
CA THR A 98 0.87 -16.20 -6.53
C THR A 98 1.01 -17.05 -7.80
N HIS A 99 -0.06 -17.12 -8.61
CA HIS A 99 0.01 -17.75 -9.94
C HIS A 99 0.98 -17.05 -10.91
N ALA A 100 1.32 -15.79 -10.66
CA ALA A 100 2.25 -15.00 -11.46
C ALA A 100 3.70 -15.03 -10.92
N GLY A 101 3.93 -15.66 -9.77
CA GLY A 101 5.19 -15.65 -9.04
C GLY A 101 5.07 -14.99 -7.67
N MET A 102 6.21 -14.68 -7.06
CA MET A 102 6.23 -13.98 -5.77
C MET A 102 5.77 -12.53 -5.96
N ASP A 103 4.73 -12.11 -5.23
CA ASP A 103 4.15 -10.77 -5.37
C ASP A 103 3.63 -10.21 -4.04
N LEU A 104 3.42 -8.90 -3.99
CA LEU A 104 2.79 -8.22 -2.87
C LEU A 104 1.28 -8.48 -2.90
N VAL A 105 0.74 -8.93 -1.78
CA VAL A 105 -0.68 -9.26 -1.65
C VAL A 105 -1.30 -8.44 -0.53
N PHE A 106 -2.40 -7.76 -0.84
CA PHE A 106 -3.25 -7.12 0.15
C PHE A 106 -4.21 -8.14 0.76
N LYS A 107 -4.31 -8.15 2.08
CA LYS A 107 -5.21 -9.02 2.85
C LYS A 107 -6.02 -8.18 3.83
N ASN A 108 -7.30 -8.55 3.98
CA ASN A 108 -8.17 -8.00 5.00
C ASN A 108 -8.23 -8.98 6.19
N PRO A 109 -7.52 -8.73 7.30
CA PRO A 109 -7.48 -9.63 8.43
C PRO A 109 -8.84 -9.77 9.13
N ASP A 110 -9.78 -8.84 8.92
CA ASP A 110 -11.11 -8.90 9.55
C ASP A 110 -12.00 -10.00 8.91
N PHE A 111 -11.66 -10.49 7.71
CA PHE A 111 -12.41 -11.53 6.99
C PHE A 111 -11.77 -12.93 7.06
N GLU A 112 -10.57 -13.09 7.64
CA GLU A 112 -9.86 -14.38 7.70
C GLU A 112 -10.29 -15.28 8.89
N ASN A 113 -11.56 -15.23 9.33
CA ASN A 113 -12.11 -16.13 10.36
C ASN A 113 -13.02 -17.23 9.79
#